data_AF-U6F3T3-F1
#
_entry.id   AF-U6F3T3-F1
#
_cell.length_a   1.000
_cell.length_b   1.000
_cell.length_c   1.000
_cell.angle_alpha   90.00
_cell.angle_beta   90.00
_cell.angle_gamma   90.00
#
_symmetry.space_group_name_H-M   'P 1'
#
loop_
_entity.id
_entity.type
_entity.pdbx_description
1 polymer ?
#
loop_
_entity_poly.entity_id
_entity_poly.type
_entity_poly.pdbx_seq_one_letter_code
_entity_poly.pdbx_strand_id
1 'polypeptide(L)'
;MLVPYIKGVSHNYFEKYDPKEAVAKMKIQEKQRYLERGVRKNKRKLQLAKRAGDADGISKYSAGVRGYQDKLRKIVKEHDFLARQYSREQIADKK
;
A
#
# COMPACT_ATOMS: atom_id res chain seq x y z
N MET A 1 -31.27 -21.82 -1.69
CA MET A 1 -31.38 -22.87 -0.66
C MET A 1 -30.25 -22.62 0.34
N LEU A 2 -30.58 -22.31 1.61
CA LEU A 2 -29.58 -22.14 2.67
C LEU A 2 -29.28 -23.53 3.25
N VAL A 3 -28.02 -23.95 3.28
CA VAL A 3 -27.63 -25.23 3.89
C VAL A 3 -27.17 -24.93 5.32
N PRO A 4 -27.91 -25.35 6.36
CA PRO A 4 -27.54 -25.05 7.75
C PRO A 4 -26.31 -25.85 8.18
N TYR A 5 -25.50 -25.26 9.06
CA TYR A 5 -24.39 -25.98 9.70
C TYR A 5 -24.93 -27.05 10.65
N ILE A 6 -24.55 -28.30 10.41
CA ILE A 6 -24.87 -29.44 11.27
C ILE A 6 -23.60 -29.91 11.95
N LYS A 7 -23.50 -29.73 13.27
CA LYS A 7 -22.33 -30.15 14.08
C LYS A 7 -22.05 -31.64 13.86
N GLY A 8 -20.85 -31.98 13.39
CA GLY A 8 -20.42 -33.36 13.15
C GLY A 8 -20.69 -33.91 11.73
N VAL A 9 -21.51 -33.23 10.91
CA VAL A 9 -21.73 -33.57 9.49
C VAL A 9 -21.09 -32.51 8.59
N SER A 10 -21.28 -31.24 8.92
CA SER A 10 -20.69 -30.12 8.22
C SER A 10 -19.21 -30.01 8.60
N HIS A 11 -18.33 -30.19 7.61
CA HIS A 11 -16.89 -30.09 7.78
C HIS A 11 -16.35 -28.86 7.09
N ASN A 12 -15.41 -28.19 7.75
CA ASN A 12 -14.69 -27.08 7.14
C ASN A 12 -13.49 -27.64 6.35
N TYR A 13 -13.64 -27.70 5.03
CA TYR A 13 -12.58 -28.11 4.11
C TYR A 13 -11.65 -26.95 3.68
N PHE A 14 -11.88 -25.74 4.19
CA PHE A 14 -11.01 -24.60 3.87
C PHE A 14 -9.62 -24.80 4.46
N GLU A 15 -8.62 -24.39 3.69
CA GLU A 15 -7.22 -24.36 4.11
C GLU A 15 -7.07 -23.43 5.32
N LYS A 16 -6.43 -23.94 6.38
CA LYS A 16 -6.21 -23.19 7.62
C LYS A 16 -4.82 -22.57 7.57
N TYR A 17 -4.76 -21.24 7.53
CA TYR A 17 -3.51 -20.49 7.64
C TYR A 17 -3.04 -20.41 9.08
N ASP A 18 -1.72 -20.38 9.30
CA ASP A 18 -1.16 -20.09 10.62
C ASP A 18 -1.48 -18.63 11.03
N PRO A 19 -2.18 -18.40 12.16
CA PRO A 19 -2.51 -17.07 12.62
C PRO A 19 -1.28 -16.18 12.85
N LYS A 20 -0.14 -16.75 13.29
CA LYS A 20 1.08 -15.97 13.57
C LYS A 20 1.69 -15.45 12.27
N GLU A 21 1.78 -16.29 11.25
CA GLU A 21 2.21 -15.89 9.91
C GLU A 21 1.30 -14.82 9.31
N ALA A 22 -0.02 -14.97 9.43
CA ALA A 22 -0.99 -14.00 8.93
C ALA A 22 -0.78 -12.61 9.56
N VAL A 23 -0.58 -12.55 10.88
CA VAL A 23 -0.29 -11.29 11.59
C VAL A 23 1.05 -10.69 11.14
N ALA A 24 2.07 -11.53 10.91
CA ALA A 24 3.37 -11.04 10.42
C ALA A 24 3.27 -10.41 9.03
N LYS A 25 2.59 -11.10 8.08
CA LYS A 25 2.34 -10.59 6.72
C LYS A 25 1.52 -9.30 6.74
N MET A 26 0.51 -9.21 7.61
CA MET A 26 -0.30 -8.01 7.79
C MET A 26 0.55 -6.79 8.17
N LYS A 27 1.46 -6.92 9.14
CA LYS A 27 2.35 -5.82 9.57
C LYS A 27 3.23 -5.31 8.43
N ILE A 28 3.69 -6.19 7.55
CA ILE A 28 4.50 -5.81 6.38
C ILE A 28 3.62 -5.08 5.35
N GLN A 29 2.41 -5.56 5.09
CA GLN A 29 1.46 -4.85 4.22
C GLN A 29 1.12 -3.45 4.75
N GLU A 30 1.01 -3.28 6.07
CA GLU A 30 0.81 -1.97 6.69
C GLU A 30 1.97 -1.01 6.43
N LYS A 31 3.22 -1.51 6.51
CA LYS A 31 4.42 -0.75 6.14
C LYS A 31 4.37 -0.32 4.66
N GLN A 32 3.98 -1.22 3.75
CA GLN A 32 3.78 -0.88 2.34
C GLN A 32 2.75 0.24 2.19
N ARG A 33 1.57 0.12 2.83
CA ARG A 33 0.51 1.14 2.78
C ARG A 33 0.96 2.49 3.32
N TYR A 34 1.79 2.51 4.36
CA TYR A 34 2.38 3.73 4.88
C TYR A 34 3.24 4.43 3.82
N LEU A 35 4.10 3.68 3.12
CA LEU A 35 4.94 4.22 2.06
C LEU A 35 4.10 4.73 0.87
N GLU A 36 3.07 4.00 0.45
CA GLU A 36 2.13 4.40 -0.60
C GLU A 36 1.44 5.74 -0.27
N ARG A 37 0.96 5.89 0.98
CA ARG A 37 0.38 7.15 1.47
C ARG A 37 1.42 8.27 1.46
N GLY A 38 2.68 7.98 1.78
CA GLY A 38 3.80 8.91 1.68
C GLY A 38 4.02 9.44 0.27
N VAL A 39 4.00 8.54 -0.73
CA VAL A 39 4.07 8.94 -2.16
C VAL A 39 2.91 9.85 -2.53
N ARG A 40 1.66 9.45 -2.22
CA ARG A 40 0.47 10.24 -2.54
C ARG A 40 0.51 11.62 -1.88
N LYS A 41 0.94 11.70 -0.61
CA LYS A 41 1.09 12.96 0.13
C LYS A 41 2.11 13.88 -0.54
N ASN A 42 3.29 13.36 -0.90
CA ASN A 42 4.31 14.17 -1.58
C ASN A 42 3.87 14.61 -2.98
N LYS A 43 3.15 13.78 -3.74
CA LYS A 43 2.57 14.20 -5.02
C LYS A 43 1.56 15.35 -4.89
N ARG A 44 0.68 15.31 -3.88
CA ARG A 44 -0.25 16.42 -3.60
C ARG A 44 0.49 17.71 -3.27
N LYS A 45 1.51 17.63 -2.41
CA LYS A 45 2.34 18.79 -2.04
C LYS A 45 3.15 19.32 -3.23
N LEU A 46 3.69 18.44 -4.05
CA LEU A 46 4.37 18.80 -5.29
C LEU A 46 3.43 19.56 -6.25
N GLN A 47 2.19 19.10 -6.41
CA GLN A 47 1.19 19.78 -7.24
C GLN A 47 0.87 21.18 -6.69
N LEU A 48 0.76 21.33 -5.36
CA LEU A 48 0.55 22.64 -4.72
C LEU A 48 1.76 23.57 -4.92
N ALA A 49 2.98 23.08 -4.67
CA ALA A 49 4.20 23.86 -4.85
C ALA A 49 4.36 24.35 -6.31
N LYS A 50 4.04 23.49 -7.29
CA LYS A 50 4.01 23.87 -8.72
C LYS A 50 3.03 25.01 -9.01
N ARG A 51 1.84 24.99 -8.40
CA ARG A 51 0.85 26.07 -8.56
C ARG A 51 1.28 27.36 -7.88
N ALA A 52 2.01 27.26 -6.77
CA ALA A 52 2.51 28.40 -6.01
C ALA A 52 3.83 28.99 -6.57
N GLY A 53 4.49 28.33 -7.53
CA GLY A 53 5.81 28.74 -8.01
C GLY A 53 6.96 28.52 -7.01
N ASP A 54 6.74 27.69 -5.98
CA ASP A 54 7.71 27.41 -4.92
C ASP A 54 8.78 26.40 -5.41
N ALA A 55 9.92 26.90 -5.88
CA ALA A 55 11.01 26.11 -6.43
C ALA A 55 11.61 25.12 -5.41
N ASP A 56 11.80 25.55 -4.16
CA ASP A 56 12.33 24.73 -3.08
C ASP A 56 11.36 23.61 -2.73
N GLY A 57 10.07 23.93 -2.64
CA GLY A 57 9.00 22.96 -2.45
C GLY A 57 8.95 21.94 -3.58
N ILE A 58 9.07 22.36 -4.84
CA ILE A 58 9.10 21.47 -6.00
C ILE A 58 10.27 20.47 -5.88
N SER A 59 11.47 20.96 -5.61
CA SER A 59 12.66 20.11 -5.45
C SER A 59 12.46 19.11 -4.32
N LYS A 60 12.10 19.60 -3.12
CA LYS A 60 11.89 18.79 -1.91
C LYS A 60 10.84 17.70 -2.09
N TYR A 61 9.66 18.05 -2.60
CA TYR A 61 8.57 17.09 -2.75
C TYR A 61 8.81 16.11 -3.89
N SER A 62 9.51 16.51 -4.95
CA SER A 62 9.94 15.58 -6.01
C SER A 62 10.93 14.54 -5.50
N ALA A 63 11.92 14.95 -4.70
CA ALA A 63 12.86 14.04 -4.04
C ALA A 63 12.13 13.11 -3.06
N GLY A 64 11.15 13.64 -2.31
CA GLY A 64 10.28 12.86 -1.44
C GLY A 64 9.52 11.77 -2.21
N VAL A 65 8.90 12.09 -3.35
CA VAL A 65 8.23 11.08 -4.19
C VAL A 65 9.19 9.95 -4.56
N ARG A 66 10.37 10.28 -5.10
CA ARG A 66 11.38 9.28 -5.51
C ARG A 66 11.81 8.40 -4.33
N GLY A 67 12.17 9.01 -3.20
CA GLY A 67 12.64 8.27 -2.02
C GLY A 67 11.61 7.30 -1.43
N TYR A 68 10.33 7.66 -1.42
CA TYR A 68 9.28 6.71 -1.00
C TYR A 68 9.03 5.61 -2.04
N GLN A 69 9.11 5.93 -3.33
CA GLN A 69 8.99 4.93 -4.40
C GLN A 69 10.15 3.93 -4.38
N ASP A 70 11.36 4.37 -4.06
CA ASP A 70 12.52 3.47 -3.94
C ASP A 70 12.38 2.54 -2.74
N LYS A 71 11.89 3.05 -1.60
CA LYS A 71 11.53 2.21 -0.43
C LYS A 71 10.43 1.20 -0.78
N LEU A 72 9.44 1.59 -1.60
CA LEU A 72 8.40 0.67 -2.08
C LEU A 72 8.97 -0.43 -2.98
N ARG A 73 9.90 -0.11 -3.88
CA ARG A 73 10.56 -1.13 -4.71
C ARG A 73 11.35 -2.12 -3.84
N LYS A 74 12.04 -1.63 -2.81
CA LYS A 74 12.80 -2.47 -1.86
C LYS A 74 11.89 -3.43 -1.09
N ILE A 75 10.85 -2.93 -0.42
CA ILE A 75 9.96 -3.77 0.39
C ILE A 75 9.21 -4.81 -0.46
N VAL A 76 8.84 -4.48 -1.70
CA VAL A 76 8.21 -5.43 -2.62
C VAL A 76 9.20 -6.48 -3.10
N LYS A 77 10.46 -6.11 -3.36
CA LYS A 77 11.53 -7.04 -3.74
C LYS A 77 11.92 -7.99 -2.60
N GLU A 78 11.87 -7.51 -1.35
CA GLU A 78 12.22 -8.29 -0.16
C GLU A 78 11.12 -9.28 0.28
N HIS A 79 9.90 -9.13 -0.25
CA HIS A 79 8.73 -9.90 0.19
C HIS A 79 7.87 -10.34 -1.00
N ASP A 80 8.04 -11.58 -1.44
CA ASP A 80 7.40 -12.14 -2.66
C ASP A 80 5.86 -12.14 -2.64
N PHE A 81 5.25 -12.10 -1.44
CA PHE A 81 3.80 -12.02 -1.30
C PHE A 81 3.23 -10.60 -1.49
N LEU A 82 4.10 -9.59 -1.69
CA LEU A 82 3.71 -8.22 -1.95
C LEU A 82 3.77 -7.90 -3.45
N ALA A 83 2.81 -7.09 -3.89
CA ALA A 83 2.83 -6.46 -5.19
C ALA A 83 2.66 -4.96 -5.04
N ARG A 84 3.37 -4.17 -5.84
CA ARG A 84 3.31 -2.71 -5.82
C ARG A 84 1.95 -2.21 -6.33
N GLN A 85 1.26 -1.40 -5.53
CA GLN A 85 -0.09 -0.91 -5.84
C GLN A 85 -0.06 0.53 -6.37
N TYR A 86 0.14 0.71 -7.67
CA TYR A 86 0.27 2.04 -8.30
C TYR A 86 -0.97 2.93 -8.11
N SER A 87 -2.17 2.36 -8.12
CA SER A 87 -3.43 3.10 -7.89
C SER A 87 -3.45 3.82 -6.53
N ARG A 88 -2.77 3.28 -5.52
CA ARG A 88 -2.66 3.88 -4.18
C ARG A 88 -1.67 5.04 -4.12
N GLU A 89 -0.74 5.13 -5.07
CA GLU A 89 0.19 6.24 -5.20
C GLU A 89 -0.38 7.40 -6.03
N GLN A 90 -1.42 7.16 -6.84
CA GLN A 90 -2.00 8.18 -7.70
C GLN A 90 -2.77 9.23 -6.88
N ILE A 91 -2.73 10.48 -7.36
CA ILE A 91 -3.63 11.56 -6.96
C ILE A 91 -4.72 11.63 -8.04
N ALA A 92 -5.96 11.95 -7.68
CA ALA A 92 -7.00 12.15 -8.68
C ALA A 92 -6.57 13.29 -9.62
N ASP A 93 -6.56 13.02 -10.92
CA ASP A 93 -6.38 14.08 -11.91
C ASP A 93 -7.60 15.00 -11.85
N LYS A 94 -7.37 16.31 -11.91
CA LYS A 94 -8.44 17.25 -12.21
C LYS A 94 -8.89 16.94 -13.64
N LYS A 95 -10.12 16.45 -13.81
CA LYS A 95 -10.85 16.70 -15.05
C LYS A 95 -11.08 18.20 -15.20
#